data_AF-A0A7C5V9U2-F1
#
_entry.id   AF-A0A7C5V9U2-F1
#
_cell.length_a   1.000
_cell.length_b   1.000
_cell.length_c   1.000
_cell.angle_alpha   90.00
_cell.angle_beta   90.00
_cell.angle_gamma   90.00
#
_symmetry.space_group_name_H-M   'P 1'
#
loop_
_entity.id
_entity.type
_entity.pdbx_description
1 polymer ?
#
loop_
_entity_poly.entity_id
_entity_poly.type
_entity_poly.pdbx_seq_one_letter_code
_entity_poly.pdbx_strand_id
1 'polypeptide(L)'
;MVGLPLYLQTKQDWAHAIAYVRQHPSLKPDLLARLQRLQELRTIKVLKESVQKPSEELSPDDFEEEPDPGAYANRIGLTGEDIQQFLDEIGE
;
A
#
# COMPACT_ATOMS: atom_id res chain seq x y z
N MET A 1 -16.56 1.32 20.47
CA MET A 1 -15.72 0.28 19.84
C MET A 1 -14.30 0.49 20.35
N VAL A 2 -13.65 -0.55 20.87
CA VAL A 2 -12.23 -0.50 21.26
C VAL A 2 -11.47 -1.30 20.19
N GLY A 3 -10.47 -0.69 19.55
CA GLY A 3 -9.68 -1.34 18.49
C GLY A 3 -9.64 -0.56 17.17
N LEU A 4 -8.83 -1.06 16.23
CA LEU A 4 -8.67 -0.49 14.90
C LEU A 4 -9.96 -0.69 14.06
N PRO A 5 -10.50 0.36 13.43
CA PRO A 5 -11.62 0.22 12.50
C PRO A 5 -11.32 -0.80 11.41
N LEU A 6 -12.34 -1.55 10.96
CA LEU A 6 -12.16 -2.53 9.88
C LEU A 6 -11.81 -1.86 8.55
N TYR A 7 -12.40 -0.67 8.30
CA TYR A 7 -12.21 0.09 7.08
C TYR A 7 -11.59 1.45 7.41
N LEU A 8 -10.52 1.81 6.70
CA LEU A 8 -9.88 3.12 6.75
C LEU A 8 -10.01 3.72 5.35
N GLN A 9 -10.97 4.64 5.17
CA GLN A 9 -11.42 5.07 3.85
C GLN A 9 -10.88 6.43 3.44
N THR A 10 -10.23 7.14 4.37
CA THR A 10 -9.66 8.46 4.13
C THR A 10 -8.25 8.55 4.70
N LYS A 11 -7.42 9.43 4.15
CA LYS A 11 -6.09 9.76 4.72
C LYS A 11 -6.14 10.10 6.21
N GLN A 12 -7.19 10.79 6.66
CA GLN A 12 -7.37 11.13 8.09
C GLN A 12 -7.61 9.88 8.95
N ASP A 13 -8.36 8.89 8.45
CA ASP A 13 -8.58 7.64 9.19
C ASP A 13 -7.25 6.91 9.46
N TRP A 14 -6.36 6.90 8.47
CA TRP A 14 -5.02 6.31 8.61
C TRP A 14 -4.18 7.08 9.62
N ALA A 15 -4.16 8.41 9.56
CA ALA A 15 -3.45 9.24 10.54
C ALA A 15 -3.98 9.03 11.97
N HIS A 16 -5.30 8.94 12.14
CA HIS A 16 -5.92 8.65 13.44
C HIS A 16 -5.60 7.23 13.92
N ALA A 17 -5.58 6.24 13.01
CA ALA A 17 -5.19 4.87 13.35
C ALA A 17 -3.73 4.81 13.85
N ILE A 18 -2.82 5.57 13.25
CA ILE A 18 -1.41 5.67 13.68
C ILE A 18 -1.32 6.27 15.08
N ALA A 19 -2.01 7.41 15.31
CA ALA A 19 -2.06 8.03 16.63
C ALA A 19 -2.65 7.09 17.70
N TYR A 20 -3.62 6.26 17.31
CA TYR A 20 -4.24 5.27 18.20
C TYR A 20 -3.29 4.13 18.56
N VAL A 21 -2.58 3.53 17.58
CA VAL A 21 -1.64 2.43 17.86
C VAL A 21 -0.43 2.86 18.68
N ARG A 22 -0.06 4.15 18.68
CA ARG A 22 0.94 4.70 19.61
C ARG A 22 0.53 4.55 21.07
N GLN A 23 -0.75 4.66 21.36
CA GLN A 23 -1.30 4.46 22.71
C GLN A 23 -1.63 2.98 23.00
N HIS A 24 -1.78 2.18 21.94
CA HIS A 24 -2.15 0.77 22.00
C HIS A 24 -1.18 -0.11 21.17
N PRO A 25 0.04 -0.35 21.66
CA PRO A 25 1.10 -0.99 20.88
C PRO A 25 0.79 -2.43 20.45
N SER A 26 -0.14 -3.12 21.12
CA SER A 26 -0.62 -4.44 20.72
C SER A 26 -1.28 -4.47 19.34
N LEU A 27 -1.74 -3.32 18.83
CA LEU A 27 -2.40 -3.19 17.53
C LEU A 27 -1.44 -2.72 16.42
N LYS A 28 -0.18 -2.41 16.75
CA LYS A 28 0.83 -2.00 15.75
C LYS A 28 1.02 -3.04 14.63
N PRO A 29 1.15 -4.36 14.91
CA PRO A 29 1.36 -5.35 13.85
C PRO A 29 0.22 -5.39 12.84
N ASP A 30 -1.02 -5.25 13.31
CA ASP A 30 -2.21 -5.26 12.46
C ASP A 30 -2.25 -4.05 11.52
N LEU A 31 -1.91 -2.85 12.03
CA LEU A 31 -1.87 -1.64 11.20
C LEU A 31 -0.70 -1.69 10.19
N LEU A 32 0.46 -2.20 10.62
CA LEU A 32 1.62 -2.36 9.76
C LEU A 32 1.35 -3.31 8.59
N ALA A 33 0.74 -4.47 8.86
CA ALA A 33 0.36 -5.42 7.81
C ALA A 33 -0.63 -4.80 6.80
N ARG A 34 -1.55 -3.94 7.26
CA ARG A 34 -2.47 -3.22 6.37
C ARG A 34 -1.78 -2.18 5.51
N LEU A 35 -0.83 -1.42 6.06
CA LEU A 35 -0.04 -0.44 5.30
C LEU A 35 0.87 -1.12 4.27
N GLN A 36 1.54 -2.22 4.64
CA GLN A 36 2.35 -3.00 3.70
C GLN A 36 1.52 -3.52 2.53
N ARG A 37 0.35 -4.10 2.82
CA ARG A 37 -0.58 -4.54 1.77
C ARG A 37 -1.06 -3.38 0.89
N LEU A 38 -1.30 -2.21 1.47
CA LEU A 38 -1.68 -1.03 0.71
C LEU A 38 -0.55 -0.56 -0.23
N GLN A 39 0.71 -0.66 0.22
CA GLN A 39 1.89 -0.35 -0.58
C GLN A 39 2.04 -1.33 -1.75
N GLU A 40 1.88 -2.64 -1.52
CA GLU A 40 1.96 -3.68 -2.55
C GLU A 40 0.86 -3.53 -3.62
N LEU A 41 -0.38 -3.24 -3.20
CA LEU A 41 -1.52 -3.06 -4.10
C LEU A 41 -1.48 -1.72 -4.88
N ARG A 42 -0.46 -0.89 -4.66
CA ARG A 42 -0.27 0.37 -5.39
C ARG A 42 0.36 0.14 -6.76
N THR A 43 0.99 -1.00 -6.99
CA THR A 43 1.71 -1.30 -8.23
C THR A 43 1.06 -2.43 -8.99
N ILE A 44 1.10 -2.34 -10.32
CA ILE A 44 0.71 -3.40 -11.24
C ILE A 44 1.93 -3.83 -12.05
N LYS A 45 1.93 -5.09 -12.48
CA LYS A 45 2.94 -5.59 -13.41
C LYS A 45 2.49 -5.31 -14.84
N VAL A 46 3.27 -4.52 -15.55
CA VAL A 46 3.04 -4.19 -16.97
C VAL A 46 4.18 -4.73 -17.81
N LEU A 47 3.90 -4.98 -19.08
CA LEU A 47 4.91 -5.45 -20.02
C LEU A 47 5.88 -4.30 -20.33
N LYS A 48 7.18 -4.55 -20.23
CA LYS A 48 8.21 -3.57 -20.59
C LYS A 48 8.06 -3.15 -22.05
N GLU A 49 8.14 -1.85 -22.34
CA GLU A 49 8.00 -1.32 -23.71
C GLU A 49 9.02 -1.89 -24.70
N SER A 50 10.17 -2.34 -24.21
CA SER A 50 11.25 -2.93 -25.01
C SER A 50 10.99 -4.37 -25.47
N VAL A 51 9.94 -5.03 -24.96
CA VAL A 51 9.65 -6.43 -25.25
C VAL A 51 8.76 -6.56 -26.49
N GLN A 52 9.30 -7.16 -27.55
CA GLN A 52 8.58 -7.43 -28.81
C GLN A 52 8.26 -8.92 -29.01
N LYS A 53 8.31 -9.72 -27.94
CA LYS A 53 8.06 -11.15 -28.00
C LYS A 53 6.56 -11.44 -28.15
N PRO A 54 6.18 -12.55 -28.83
CA PRO A 54 4.81 -13.04 -28.78
C PRO A 54 4.44 -13.43 -27.34
N SER A 55 3.14 -13.38 -27.03
CA SER A 55 2.63 -13.65 -25.68
C SER A 55 3.02 -15.01 -25.11
N GLU A 56 3.27 -15.99 -25.98
CA GLU A 56 3.63 -17.38 -25.63
C GLU A 56 5.08 -17.52 -25.14
N GLU A 57 5.94 -16.54 -25.44
CA GLU A 57 7.36 -16.50 -25.06
C GLU A 57 7.65 -15.49 -23.92
N LEU A 58 6.61 -14.88 -23.37
CA LEU A 58 6.75 -13.94 -22.26
C LEU A 58 7.18 -14.67 -20.99
N SER A 59 8.24 -14.17 -20.39
CA SER A 59 8.75 -14.60 -19.10
C SER A 59 8.41 -13.57 -18.02
N PRO A 60 8.42 -13.94 -16.72
CA PRO A 60 8.21 -12.99 -15.64
C PRO A 60 9.17 -11.78 -15.66
N ASP A 61 10.37 -11.95 -16.20
CA ASP A 61 11.39 -10.89 -16.33
C ASP A 61 11.04 -9.83 -17.39
N ASP A 62 10.11 -10.12 -18.29
CA ASP A 62 9.63 -9.20 -19.31
C ASP A 62 8.64 -8.15 -18.75
N PHE A 63 8.23 -8.31 -17.48
CA PHE A 63 7.33 -7.39 -16.78
C PHE A 63 8.09 -6.47 -15.83
N GLU A 64 7.57 -5.26 -15.64
CA GLU A 64 8.03 -4.29 -14.64
C GLU A 64 6.87 -3.79 -13.79
N GLU A 65 7.20 -3.29 -12.59
CA GLU A 65 6.23 -2.71 -11.68
C GLU A 65 6.01 -1.25 -12.02
N GLU A 66 4.78 -0.91 -12.37
CA GLU A 66 4.35 0.47 -12.58
C GLU A 66 3.27 0.88 -11.56
N PRO A 67 3.14 2.18 -11.26
CA PRO A 67 2.04 2.68 -10.44
C PRO A 67 0.69 2.33 -11.05
N ASP A 68 -0.16 1.64 -10.28
CA ASP A 68 -1.52 1.34 -10.70
C ASP A 68 -2.39 2.60 -10.60
N PRO A 69 -2.91 3.14 -11.72
CA PRO A 69 -3.81 4.29 -11.69
C PRO A 69 -5.11 3.97 -10.94
N GLY A 70 -5.53 2.69 -10.90
CA GLY A 70 -6.72 2.20 -10.22
C GLY A 70 -6.53 1.85 -8.75
N ALA A 71 -5.31 2.00 -8.20
CA ALA A 71 -5.00 1.60 -6.84
C ALA A 71 -5.96 2.20 -5.81
N TYR A 72 -6.36 1.40 -4.81
CA TYR A 72 -7.22 1.89 -3.73
C TYR A 72 -6.60 3.08 -2.99
N ALA A 73 -5.27 3.10 -2.83
CA ALA A 73 -4.53 4.21 -2.25
C ALA A 73 -4.85 5.55 -2.93
N ASN A 74 -4.88 5.58 -4.26
CA ASN A 74 -5.20 6.78 -5.03
C ASN A 74 -6.65 7.25 -4.76
N ARG A 75 -7.60 6.32 -4.61
CA ARG A 75 -9.01 6.62 -4.31
C ARG A 75 -9.21 7.29 -2.96
N ILE A 76 -8.40 6.93 -1.96
CA ILE A 76 -8.49 7.46 -0.60
C ILE A 76 -7.56 8.66 -0.36
N GLY A 77 -6.90 9.14 -1.43
CA GLY A 77 -6.03 10.32 -1.39
C GLY A 77 -4.69 10.05 -0.70
N LEU A 78 -4.21 8.80 -0.69
CA LEU A 78 -2.88 8.46 -0.21
C LEU A 78 -1.90 8.32 -1.36
N THR A 79 -0.79 9.04 -1.26
CA THR A 79 0.38 8.79 -2.12
C THR A 79 1.25 7.69 -1.52
N GLY A 80 2.20 7.15 -2.27
CA GLY A 80 3.16 6.22 -1.67
C GLY A 80 4.14 6.88 -0.70
N GLU A 81 4.37 8.20 -0.82
CA GLU A 81 5.14 8.95 0.17
C GLU A 81 4.39 8.99 1.50
N ASP A 82 3.06 9.19 1.47
CA ASP A 82 2.23 9.14 2.68
C ASP A 82 2.27 7.77 3.35
N ILE A 83 2.15 6.69 2.56
CA ILE A 83 2.19 5.32 3.08
C ILE A 83 3.57 5.01 3.66
N GLN A 84 4.65 5.43 2.99
CA GLN A 84 6.01 5.23 3.49
C GLN A 84 6.22 6.01 4.79
N GLN A 85 5.78 7.27 4.86
CA GLN A 85 5.85 8.07 6.08
C GLN A 85 5.11 7.38 7.24
N PHE A 86 3.93 6.80 6.98
CA PHE A 86 3.17 6.07 7.98
C PHE A 86 3.83 4.75 8.41
N LEU A 87 4.50 4.06 7.49
CA LEU A 87 5.28 2.86 7.81
C LEU A 87 6.47 3.21 8.71
N ASP A 88 7.20 4.27 8.38
CA ASP A 88 8.34 4.76 9.17
C ASP A 88 7.88 5.19 10.57
N GLU A 89 6.74 5.90 10.65
CA GLU A 89 6.16 6.39 11.91
C GLU A 89 5.69 5.28 12.86
N ILE A 90 5.35 4.09 12.34
CA ILE A 90 4.98 2.91 13.14
C ILE A 90 6.18 2.02 13.45
N GLY A 91 7.14 1.97 12.52
CA GLY A 91 8.36 1.15 12.60
C GLY A 91 9.34 1.62 13.67
N GLU A 92 9.27 2.89 14.08
CA GLU A 92 9.89 3.44 15.30
C GLU A 92 9.10 3.10 16.59
#